data_AF-A0A3D1AR67-F1
#
_entry.id   AF-A0A3D1AR67-F1
#
_cell.length_a   1.000
_cell.length_b   1.000
_cell.length_c   1.000
_cell.angle_alpha   90.00
_cell.angle_beta   90.00
_cell.angle_gamma   90.00
#
_symmetry.space_group_name_H-M   'P 1'
#
loop_
_entity.id
_entity.type
_entity.pdbx_description
1 polymer ?
#
loop_
_entity_poly.entity_id
_entity_poly.type
_entity_poly.pdbx_seq_one_letter_code
_entity_poly.pdbx_strand_id
1 'polypeptide(L)'
;MTRHLRFLAFFVFAAICSAADLTGNWVASTALPDGTYRRTYLNLKQEGSRITGSLRVAQFFYSVSDSTGGPDGFTVTGTMKDGKTERHVRFEGKLAGDELHVSTRRRPDAPLVEMVAHRAPPGEGAMPARIPPPALHPVRDNGLARTPPMGWNSWNKFAGRVDDAAVRGVADAIASNGMKAAGYVYINIDDTWEADRDAPGNIR
;
A
#
# COMPACT_ATOMS: atom_id res chain seq x y z
N MET A 1 -70.99 39.10 -10.05
CA MET A 1 -69.93 38.86 -9.06
C MET A 1 -69.53 37.39 -9.12
N THR A 2 -68.45 37.11 -9.85
CA THR A 2 -67.96 35.77 -10.20
C THR A 2 -67.07 35.22 -9.08
N ARG A 3 -67.39 34.04 -8.54
CA ARG A 3 -66.60 33.36 -7.50
C ARG A 3 -65.43 32.62 -8.16
N HIS A 4 -64.19 32.99 -7.84
CA HIS A 4 -63.00 32.22 -8.21
C HIS A 4 -62.64 31.23 -7.10
N LEU A 5 -62.69 29.94 -7.43
CA LEU A 5 -62.23 28.84 -6.60
C LEU A 5 -60.71 28.68 -6.76
N ARG A 6 -59.93 28.92 -5.70
CA ARG A 6 -58.48 28.71 -5.71
C ARG A 6 -58.17 27.26 -5.34
N PHE A 7 -57.66 26.49 -6.28
CA PHE A 7 -57.03 25.19 -6.01
C PHE A 7 -55.62 25.41 -5.46
N LEU A 8 -55.37 24.91 -4.25
CA LEU A 8 -54.03 24.89 -3.64
C LEU A 8 -53.38 23.54 -3.98
N ALA A 9 -52.39 23.55 -4.87
CA ALA A 9 -51.61 22.36 -5.18
C ALA A 9 -50.55 22.14 -4.09
N PHE A 10 -50.69 21.05 -3.33
CA PHE A 10 -49.66 20.58 -2.41
C PHE A 10 -48.57 19.85 -3.20
N PHE A 11 -47.40 20.45 -3.34
CA PHE A 11 -46.20 19.76 -3.80
C PHE A 11 -45.58 18.98 -2.64
N VAL A 12 -45.67 17.65 -2.68
CA VAL A 12 -44.92 16.76 -1.79
C VAL A 12 -43.49 16.72 -2.29
N PHE A 13 -42.56 17.34 -1.57
CA PHE A 13 -41.12 17.11 -1.77
C PHE A 13 -40.78 15.74 -1.19
N ALA A 14 -40.62 14.73 -2.06
CA ALA A 14 -39.99 13.49 -1.69
C ALA A 14 -38.50 13.77 -1.41
N ALA A 15 -38.08 13.69 -0.15
CA ALA A 15 -36.68 13.67 0.20
C ALA A 15 -36.06 12.40 -0.42
N ILE A 16 -35.25 12.58 -1.45
CA ILE A 16 -34.40 11.51 -1.97
C ILE A 16 -33.37 11.25 -0.87
N CYS A 17 -33.64 10.26 -0.02
CA CYS A 17 -32.63 9.69 0.85
C CYS A 17 -31.63 9.00 -0.09
N SER A 18 -30.52 9.68 -0.40
CA SER A 18 -29.41 9.01 -1.08
C SER A 18 -28.97 7.88 -0.17
N ALA A 19 -29.12 6.63 -0.62
CA ALA A 19 -28.53 5.51 0.08
C ALA A 19 -27.05 5.82 0.29
N ALA A 20 -26.55 5.59 1.50
CA ALA A 20 -25.14 5.82 1.81
C ALA A 20 -24.30 4.98 0.84
N ASP A 21 -23.42 5.62 0.07
CA ASP A 21 -22.68 5.00 -1.03
C ASP A 21 -21.22 4.74 -0.61
N LEU A 22 -20.70 3.57 -1.00
CA LEU A 22 -19.29 3.21 -0.85
C LEU A 22 -18.35 4.12 -1.67
N THR A 23 -18.87 4.83 -2.67
CA THR A 23 -18.10 5.74 -3.54
C THR A 23 -17.26 6.73 -2.73
N GLY A 24 -15.99 6.83 -3.08
CA GLY A 24 -15.02 7.74 -2.47
C GLY A 24 -13.70 7.05 -2.14
N ASN A 25 -12.79 7.83 -1.56
CA ASN A 25 -11.50 7.35 -1.10
C ASN A 25 -11.56 7.06 0.40
N TRP A 26 -11.15 5.87 0.79
CA TRP A 26 -11.13 5.41 2.17
C TRP A 26 -9.72 5.05 2.59
N VAL A 27 -9.33 5.37 3.82
CA VAL A 27 -8.03 5.01 4.40
C VAL A 27 -8.19 4.35 5.76
N ALA A 28 -7.63 3.16 5.91
CA ALA A 28 -7.35 2.54 7.19
C ALA A 28 -5.89 2.75 7.56
N SER A 29 -5.63 3.10 8.82
CA SER A 29 -4.27 3.29 9.35
C SER A 29 -4.02 2.32 10.51
N THR A 30 -2.98 1.50 10.40
CA THR A 30 -2.52 0.61 11.45
C THR A 30 -1.21 1.14 12.02
N ALA A 31 -1.18 1.47 13.31
CA ALA A 31 0.05 1.89 13.98
C ALA A 31 1.06 0.73 14.03
N LEU A 32 2.34 1.05 13.83
CA LEU A 32 3.46 0.12 13.94
C LEU A 32 4.27 0.43 15.21
N PRO A 33 5.04 -0.56 15.75
CA PRO A 33 5.83 -0.37 16.98
C PRO A 33 6.88 0.74 16.89
N ASP A 34 7.31 1.10 15.68
CA ASP A 34 8.27 2.16 15.39
C ASP A 34 7.63 3.57 15.36
N GLY A 35 6.35 3.71 15.73
CA GLY A 35 5.64 4.99 15.70
C GLY A 35 5.15 5.41 14.31
N THR A 36 5.42 4.62 13.27
CA THR A 36 4.90 4.85 11.93
C THR A 36 3.53 4.19 11.74
N TYR A 37 2.92 4.39 10.56
CA TYR A 37 1.62 3.83 10.22
C TYR A 37 1.67 3.08 8.90
N ARG A 38 1.08 1.89 8.89
CA ARG A 38 0.75 1.20 7.64
C ARG A 38 -0.63 1.62 7.18
N ARG A 39 -0.72 2.18 5.97
CA ARG A 39 -1.98 2.61 5.37
C ARG A 39 -2.48 1.65 4.31
N THR A 40 -3.80 1.43 4.32
CA THR A 40 -4.55 0.73 3.28
C THR A 40 -5.57 1.69 2.71
N TYR A 41 -5.54 1.90 1.40
CA TYR A 41 -6.49 2.76 0.71
C TYR A 41 -7.47 1.93 -0.13
N LEU A 42 -8.75 2.29 -0.08
CA LEU A 42 -9.80 1.77 -0.93
C LEU A 42 -10.44 2.95 -1.65
N ASN A 43 -10.06 3.17 -2.90
CA ASN A 43 -10.71 4.14 -3.78
C ASN A 43 -11.80 3.41 -4.54
N LEU A 44 -13.04 3.56 -4.07
CA LEU A 44 -14.19 2.80 -4.54
C LEU A 44 -15.12 3.70 -5.33
N LYS A 45 -15.80 3.12 -6.32
CA LYS A 45 -16.92 3.71 -7.05
C LYS A 45 -18.00 2.66 -7.18
N GLN A 46 -19.17 2.93 -6.61
CA GLN A 46 -20.32 2.02 -6.67
C GLN A 46 -21.29 2.47 -7.76
N GLU A 47 -21.75 1.50 -8.56
CA GLU A 47 -22.80 1.69 -9.56
C GLU A 47 -23.77 0.51 -9.42
N GLY A 48 -24.84 0.71 -8.64
CA GLY A 48 -25.75 -0.38 -8.26
C GLY A 48 -25.04 -1.42 -7.38
N SER A 49 -25.00 -2.67 -7.84
CA SER A 49 -24.30 -3.78 -7.16
C SER A 49 -22.85 -3.97 -7.60
N ARG A 50 -22.37 -3.15 -8.54
CA ARG A 50 -21.00 -3.21 -9.05
C ARG A 50 -20.13 -2.20 -8.32
N ILE A 51 -18.98 -2.63 -7.84
CA ILE A 51 -17.97 -1.77 -7.22
C ILE A 51 -16.71 -1.81 -8.09
N THR A 52 -16.20 -0.65 -8.43
CA THR A 52 -14.97 -0.48 -9.21
C THR A 52 -14.00 0.42 -8.48
N GLY A 53 -12.77 0.54 -8.99
CA GLY A 53 -11.78 1.48 -8.48
C GLY A 53 -10.42 0.83 -8.26
N SER A 54 -9.67 1.37 -7.30
CA SER A 54 -8.31 0.91 -6.99
C SER A 54 -8.11 0.70 -5.50
N LEU A 55 -7.21 -0.22 -5.18
CA LEU A 55 -6.80 -0.52 -3.82
C LEU A 55 -5.30 -0.28 -3.70
N ARG A 56 -4.85 0.27 -2.58
CA ARG A 56 -3.42 0.35 -2.25
C ARG A 56 -3.18 -0.33 -0.92
N VAL A 57 -2.30 -1.33 -0.92
CA VAL A 57 -1.88 -2.04 0.28
C VAL A 57 -0.37 -1.94 0.39
N ALA A 58 0.11 -1.14 1.34
CA ALA A 58 1.53 -0.75 1.43
C ALA A 58 2.04 -0.14 0.10
N GLN A 59 3.02 -0.78 -0.54
CA GLN A 59 3.60 -0.34 -1.82
C GLN A 59 2.84 -0.84 -3.06
N PHE A 60 1.88 -1.74 -2.89
CA PHE A 60 1.21 -2.41 -4.00
C PHE A 60 -0.09 -1.70 -4.37
N PHE A 61 -0.29 -1.53 -5.67
CA PHE A 61 -1.46 -0.88 -6.27
C PHE A 61 -2.23 -1.90 -7.09
N TYR A 62 -3.50 -2.08 -6.78
CA TYR A 62 -4.39 -3.06 -7.39
C TYR A 62 -5.56 -2.36 -8.07
N SER A 63 -5.99 -2.90 -9.20
CA SER A 63 -7.28 -2.56 -9.79
C SER A 63 -8.34 -3.53 -9.28
N VAL A 64 -9.52 -3.04 -8.91
CA VAL A 64 -10.64 -3.92 -8.57
C VAL A 64 -11.03 -4.73 -9.80
N SER A 65 -10.87 -6.05 -9.74
CA SER A 65 -11.13 -6.99 -10.84
C SER A 65 -12.46 -7.70 -10.69
N ASP A 66 -12.92 -7.88 -9.46
CA ASP A 66 -14.18 -8.55 -9.12
C ASP A 66 -14.77 -7.92 -7.85
N SER A 67 -16.10 -7.86 -7.78
CA SER A 67 -16.81 -7.27 -6.65
C SER A 67 -18.24 -7.76 -6.56
N THR A 68 -18.77 -7.83 -5.34
CA THR A 68 -20.18 -8.10 -5.07
C THR A 68 -20.68 -7.27 -3.90
N GLY A 69 -21.99 -7.02 -3.85
CA GLY A 69 -22.65 -6.42 -2.68
C GLY A 69 -22.77 -4.89 -2.73
N GLY A 70 -22.78 -4.27 -1.55
CA GLY A 70 -23.04 -2.85 -1.37
C GLY A 70 -22.79 -2.39 0.07
N PRO A 71 -23.40 -1.27 0.51
CA PRO A 71 -23.14 -0.64 1.80
C PRO A 71 -23.34 -1.57 3.00
N ASP A 72 -24.36 -2.42 2.98
CA ASP A 72 -24.65 -3.35 4.09
C ASP A 72 -23.70 -4.56 4.16
N GLY A 73 -22.89 -4.75 3.11
CA GLY A 73 -21.97 -5.87 2.98
C GLY A 73 -21.47 -5.99 1.55
N PHE A 74 -20.16 -5.96 1.36
CA PHE A 74 -19.51 -6.11 0.05
C PHE A 74 -18.26 -6.98 0.11
N THR A 75 -17.87 -7.47 -1.05
CA THR A 75 -16.54 -8.05 -1.29
C THR A 75 -15.90 -7.38 -2.50
N VAL A 76 -14.60 -7.09 -2.42
CA VAL A 76 -13.81 -6.60 -3.55
C VAL A 76 -12.52 -7.41 -3.65
N THR A 77 -12.20 -7.85 -4.86
CA THR A 77 -10.92 -8.48 -5.19
C THR A 77 -10.14 -7.53 -6.08
N GLY A 78 -8.93 -7.17 -5.64
CA GLY A 78 -7.99 -6.40 -6.44
C GLY A 78 -6.91 -7.29 -7.05
N THR A 79 -6.53 -6.98 -8.29
CA THR A 79 -5.39 -7.64 -8.97
C THR A 79 -4.33 -6.66 -9.42
N MET A 80 -3.09 -7.12 -9.44
CA MET A 80 -1.98 -6.43 -10.07
C MET A 80 -1.00 -7.42 -10.70
N LYS A 81 -0.34 -7.02 -11.78
CA LYS A 81 0.76 -7.78 -12.35
C LYS A 81 2.02 -7.59 -11.50
N ASP A 82 2.66 -8.70 -11.16
CA ASP A 82 3.98 -8.74 -10.55
C ASP A 82 4.91 -9.60 -11.43
N GLY A 83 5.56 -8.91 -12.37
CA GLY A 83 6.31 -9.55 -13.45
C GLY A 83 5.41 -10.44 -14.30
N LYS A 84 5.70 -11.75 -14.30
CA LYS A 84 4.92 -12.76 -15.02
C LYS A 84 3.75 -13.33 -14.22
N THR A 85 3.63 -12.96 -12.95
CA THR A 85 2.60 -13.47 -12.03
C THR A 85 1.54 -12.41 -11.77
N GLU A 86 0.42 -12.83 -11.19
CA GLU A 86 -0.63 -11.93 -10.71
C GLU A 86 -0.73 -12.03 -9.19
N ARG A 87 -0.81 -10.87 -8.53
CA ARG A 87 -1.11 -10.77 -7.11
C ARG A 87 -2.57 -10.43 -6.94
N HIS A 88 -3.17 -11.05 -5.93
CA HIS A 88 -4.54 -10.82 -5.54
C HIS A 88 -4.59 -10.30 -4.10
N VAL A 89 -5.54 -9.43 -3.84
CA VAL A 89 -5.97 -9.08 -2.49
C VAL A 89 -7.49 -9.10 -2.45
N ARG A 90 -8.07 -9.63 -1.37
CA ARG A 90 -9.52 -9.63 -1.17
C ARG A 90 -9.84 -8.86 0.11
N PHE A 91 -10.85 -8.01 0.00
CA PHE A 91 -11.46 -7.34 1.14
C PHE A 91 -12.93 -7.71 1.23
N GLU A 92 -13.40 -7.83 2.45
CA GLU A 92 -14.81 -7.92 2.81
C GLU A 92 -15.11 -6.73 3.72
N GLY A 93 -16.29 -6.14 3.61
CA GLY A 93 -16.58 -4.98 4.44
C GLY A 93 -18.04 -4.56 4.44
N LYS A 94 -18.33 -3.57 5.28
CA LYS A 94 -19.63 -2.92 5.40
C LYS A 94 -19.44 -1.46 5.80
N LEU A 95 -20.38 -0.62 5.36
CA LEU A 95 -20.49 0.76 5.78
C LEU A 95 -21.25 0.82 7.10
N ALA A 96 -20.70 1.52 8.10
CA ALA A 96 -21.31 1.74 9.40
C ALA A 96 -21.26 3.24 9.71
N GLY A 97 -22.33 3.97 9.33
CA GLY A 97 -22.33 5.43 9.38
C GLY A 97 -21.26 6.00 8.44
N ASP A 98 -20.32 6.78 8.99
CA ASP A 98 -19.23 7.42 8.24
C ASP A 98 -17.94 6.59 8.22
N GLU A 99 -18.01 5.34 8.68
CA GLU A 99 -16.87 4.41 8.75
C GLU A 99 -17.06 3.23 7.81
N LEU A 100 -15.98 2.83 7.14
CA LEU A 100 -15.93 1.61 6.36
C LEU A 100 -15.19 0.53 7.16
N HIS A 101 -15.95 -0.43 7.68
CA HIS A 101 -15.40 -1.57 8.42
C HIS A 101 -14.98 -2.62 7.40
N VAL A 102 -13.67 -2.83 7.27
CA VAL A 102 -13.09 -3.72 6.27
C VAL A 102 -12.23 -4.79 6.90
N SER A 103 -12.15 -5.92 6.23
CA SER A 103 -11.40 -7.06 6.69
C SER A 103 -10.67 -7.73 5.53
N THR A 104 -9.50 -8.28 5.80
CA THR A 104 -8.69 -8.97 4.78
C THR A 104 -7.92 -10.14 5.37
N ARG A 105 -7.56 -11.09 4.52
CA ARG A 105 -6.68 -12.21 4.86
C ARG A 105 -5.46 -12.20 3.97
N ARG A 106 -4.28 -12.34 4.57
CA ARG A 106 -3.02 -12.47 3.80
C ARG A 106 -2.89 -13.83 3.13
N ARG A 107 -3.47 -14.87 3.75
CA ARG A 107 -3.51 -16.26 3.28
C ARG A 107 -4.87 -16.86 3.67
N PRO A 108 -5.36 -17.91 2.98
CA PRO A 108 -6.68 -18.50 3.28
C PRO A 108 -6.86 -18.93 4.75
N ASP A 109 -5.79 -19.42 5.36
CA ASP A 109 -5.72 -19.92 6.74
C ASP A 109 -5.34 -18.85 7.77
N ALA A 110 -4.91 -17.67 7.33
CA ALA A 110 -4.51 -16.60 8.25
C ALA A 110 -5.74 -16.01 8.97
N PRO A 111 -5.58 -15.55 10.23
CA PRO A 111 -6.59 -14.75 10.92
C PRO A 111 -7.03 -13.56 10.08
N LEU A 112 -8.29 -13.18 10.25
CA LEU A 112 -8.84 -12.00 9.61
C LEU A 112 -8.21 -10.75 10.24
N VAL A 113 -7.70 -9.86 9.41
CA VAL A 113 -7.22 -8.54 9.85
C VAL A 113 -8.36 -7.57 9.63
N GLU A 114 -8.94 -7.08 10.73
CA GLU A 114 -9.99 -6.07 10.73
C GLU A 114 -9.40 -4.67 10.80
N MET A 115 -10.01 -3.74 10.08
CA MET A 115 -9.61 -2.34 10.04
C MET A 115 -10.85 -1.46 9.92
N VAL A 116 -10.78 -0.28 10.52
CA VAL A 116 -11.75 0.78 10.30
C VAL A 116 -11.10 1.80 9.36
N ALA A 117 -11.75 2.06 8.24
CA ALA A 117 -11.32 3.06 7.28
C ALA A 117 -12.23 4.29 7.33
N HIS A 118 -11.63 5.46 7.19
CA HIS A 118 -12.31 6.76 7.18
C HIS A 118 -12.12 7.43 5.82
N ARG A 119 -12.93 8.46 5.53
CA ARG A 119 -12.78 9.24 4.30
C ARG A 119 -11.38 9.87 4.23
N ALA A 120 -10.71 9.63 3.11
CA ALA A 120 -9.46 10.28 2.77
C ALA A 120 -9.69 11.40 1.75
N PRO A 121 -8.86 12.46 1.74
CA PRO A 121 -8.83 13.42 0.66
C PRO A 121 -8.78 12.75 -0.72
N PRO A 122 -9.44 13.34 -1.74
CA PRO A 122 -9.34 12.87 -3.12
C PRO A 122 -7.87 12.76 -3.57
N GLY A 123 -7.50 11.62 -4.16
CA GLY A 123 -6.16 11.37 -4.66
C GLY A 123 -5.12 10.93 -3.62
N GLU A 124 -5.42 11.01 -2.31
CA GLU A 124 -4.51 10.45 -1.30
C GLU A 124 -4.34 8.94 -1.51
N GLY A 125 -3.09 8.47 -1.57
CA GLY A 125 -2.79 7.06 -1.79
C GLY A 125 -3.01 6.56 -3.21
N ALA A 126 -3.27 7.45 -4.18
CA ALA A 126 -3.32 7.11 -5.60
C ALA A 126 -1.96 6.65 -6.13
N MET A 127 -1.97 5.84 -7.19
CA MET A 127 -0.75 5.44 -7.89
C MET A 127 -0.07 6.68 -8.46
N PRO A 128 1.23 6.92 -8.16
CA PRO A 128 1.92 8.08 -8.68
C PRO A 128 2.00 7.99 -10.21
N ALA A 129 1.97 9.14 -10.86
CA ALA A 129 2.17 9.22 -12.31
C ALA A 129 3.52 8.60 -12.67
N ARG A 130 3.55 7.75 -13.70
CA ARG A 130 4.78 7.15 -14.19
C ARG A 130 5.68 8.25 -14.76
N ILE A 131 6.79 8.50 -14.08
CA ILE A 131 7.88 9.30 -14.64
C ILE A 131 8.66 8.38 -15.59
N PRO A 132 8.75 8.68 -16.91
CA PRO A 132 9.53 7.87 -17.81
C PRO A 132 11.01 7.89 -17.36
N PRO A 133 11.74 6.76 -17.46
CA PRO A 133 13.17 6.78 -17.25
C PRO A 133 13.82 7.84 -18.16
N PRO A 134 14.91 8.49 -17.71
CA PRO A 134 15.66 9.39 -18.57
C PRO A 134 16.12 8.64 -19.83
N ALA A 135 16.27 9.38 -20.94
CA ALA A 135 16.82 8.81 -22.16
C ALA A 135 18.16 8.13 -21.86
N LEU A 136 18.36 6.95 -22.44
CA LEU A 136 19.64 6.25 -22.34
C LEU A 136 20.73 7.16 -22.90
N HIS A 137 21.74 7.41 -22.11
CA HIS A 137 22.91 8.17 -22.49
C HIS A 137 24.15 7.46 -21.96
N PRO A 138 25.30 7.64 -22.63
CA PRO A 138 26.57 7.18 -22.07
C PRO A 138 26.81 7.86 -20.72
N VAL A 139 27.03 7.05 -19.69
CA VAL A 139 27.51 7.53 -18.39
C VAL A 139 29.04 7.54 -18.41
N ARG A 140 29.65 8.54 -17.76
CA ARG A 140 31.11 8.59 -17.64
C ARG A 140 31.57 7.38 -16.84
N ASP A 141 32.58 6.70 -17.35
CA ASP A 141 33.26 5.61 -16.65
C ASP A 141 33.78 6.11 -15.29
N ASN A 142 33.32 5.48 -14.21
CA ASN A 142 33.73 5.79 -12.84
C ASN A 142 34.91 4.93 -12.36
N GLY A 143 35.40 4.00 -13.19
CA GLY A 143 36.52 3.12 -12.88
C GLY A 143 36.20 1.95 -11.94
N LEU A 144 34.95 1.80 -11.48
CA LEU A 144 34.53 0.77 -10.54
C LEU A 144 33.96 -0.47 -11.27
N ALA A 145 33.80 -1.57 -10.52
CA ALA A 145 33.13 -2.81 -10.97
C ALA A 145 33.61 -3.35 -12.35
N ARG A 146 34.93 -3.28 -12.61
CA ARG A 146 35.56 -3.85 -13.81
C ARG A 146 35.38 -5.38 -13.93
N THR A 147 35.14 -6.04 -12.81
CA THR A 147 34.65 -7.41 -12.69
C THR A 147 33.38 -7.41 -11.82
N PRO A 148 32.52 -8.44 -11.91
CA PRO A 148 31.37 -8.54 -11.02
C PRO A 148 31.78 -8.42 -9.54
N PRO A 149 31.15 -7.54 -8.75
CA PRO A 149 31.49 -7.36 -7.35
C PRO A 149 31.18 -8.63 -6.55
N MET A 150 32.11 -9.07 -5.72
CA MET A 150 31.98 -10.25 -4.87
C MET A 150 31.96 -9.84 -3.40
N GLY A 151 31.03 -10.40 -2.63
CA GLY A 151 30.84 -10.02 -1.24
C GLY A 151 29.69 -10.75 -0.56
N TRP A 152 29.18 -10.14 0.50
CA TRP A 152 28.09 -10.64 1.32
C TRP A 152 27.02 -9.56 1.53
N ASN A 153 25.78 -10.00 1.74
CA ASN A 153 24.63 -9.15 2.03
C ASN A 153 23.86 -9.68 3.27
N SER A 154 23.41 -8.78 4.14
CA SER A 154 22.80 -9.15 5.42
C SER A 154 21.41 -9.78 5.34
N TRP A 155 20.63 -9.48 4.30
CA TRP A 155 19.19 -9.73 4.28
C TRP A 155 18.80 -11.20 4.47
N ASN A 156 19.42 -12.09 3.68
CA ASN A 156 19.02 -13.50 3.64
C ASN A 156 19.17 -14.23 4.99
N LYS A 157 20.08 -13.76 5.85
CA LYS A 157 20.31 -14.37 7.17
C LYS A 157 19.65 -13.58 8.30
N PHE A 158 19.79 -12.26 8.28
CA PHE A 158 19.44 -11.42 9.42
C PHE A 158 18.05 -10.80 9.28
N ALA A 159 17.60 -10.47 8.06
CA ALA A 159 16.42 -9.64 7.82
C ALA A 159 16.44 -8.42 8.76
N GLY A 160 15.33 -8.13 9.44
CA GLY A 160 15.20 -7.04 10.42
C GLY A 160 16.00 -7.16 11.72
N ARG A 161 17.03 -7.99 11.79
CA ARG A 161 17.82 -8.27 13.01
C ARG A 161 19.32 -8.08 12.80
N VAL A 162 19.69 -7.25 11.84
CA VAL A 162 21.10 -6.90 11.62
C VAL A 162 21.58 -5.96 12.73
N ASP A 163 22.78 -6.19 13.26
CA ASP A 163 23.42 -5.32 14.26
C ASP A 163 24.94 -5.17 13.99
N ASP A 164 25.59 -4.21 14.65
CA ASP A 164 27.02 -3.92 14.48
C ASP A 164 27.90 -5.16 14.76
N ALA A 165 27.60 -5.92 15.82
CA ALA A 165 28.38 -7.09 16.22
C ALA A 165 28.31 -8.20 15.15
N ALA A 166 27.12 -8.46 14.60
CA ALA A 166 26.91 -9.43 13.55
C ALA A 166 27.66 -9.04 12.26
N VAL A 167 27.58 -7.76 11.86
CA VAL A 167 28.27 -7.27 10.65
C VAL A 167 29.78 -7.38 10.80
N ARG A 168 30.34 -6.98 11.96
CA ARG A 168 31.78 -7.12 12.25
C ARG A 168 32.21 -8.58 12.27
N GLY A 169 31.43 -9.46 12.91
CA GLY A 169 31.73 -10.89 12.93
C GLY A 169 31.76 -11.52 11.53
N VAL A 170 30.86 -11.10 10.63
CA VAL A 170 30.90 -11.54 9.23
C VAL A 170 32.13 -10.99 8.48
N ALA A 171 32.49 -9.73 8.73
CA ALA A 171 33.69 -9.14 8.14
C ALA A 171 34.98 -9.87 8.59
N ASP A 172 35.10 -10.18 9.89
CA ASP A 172 36.21 -10.94 10.45
C ASP A 172 36.28 -12.36 9.88
N ALA A 173 35.13 -13.02 9.71
CA ALA A 173 35.06 -14.33 9.07
C ALA A 173 35.55 -14.27 7.62
N ILE A 174 35.05 -13.32 6.81
CA ILE A 174 35.47 -13.15 5.42
C ILE A 174 36.97 -12.87 5.32
N ALA A 175 37.54 -12.08 6.25
CA ALA A 175 38.95 -11.77 6.28
C ALA A 175 39.84 -12.97 6.67
N SER A 176 39.34 -13.89 7.50
CA SER A 176 40.14 -14.98 8.09
C SER A 176 39.96 -16.34 7.42
N ASN A 177 38.86 -16.57 6.68
CA ASN A 177 38.52 -17.89 6.13
C ASN A 177 38.85 -18.09 4.64
N GLY A 178 39.62 -17.18 4.03
CA GLY A 178 40.01 -17.24 2.63
C GLY A 178 39.04 -16.61 1.63
N MET A 179 37.83 -16.23 2.04
CA MET A 179 36.87 -15.54 1.16
C MET A 179 37.42 -14.21 0.64
N LYS A 180 38.07 -13.41 1.49
CA LYS A 180 38.73 -12.18 1.04
C LYS A 180 39.79 -12.45 -0.03
N ALA A 181 40.61 -13.49 0.15
CA ALA A 181 41.62 -13.88 -0.83
C ALA A 181 41.00 -14.37 -2.15
N ALA A 182 39.82 -14.97 -2.09
CA ALA A 182 39.02 -15.35 -3.25
C ALA A 182 38.26 -14.18 -3.91
N GLY A 183 38.38 -12.94 -3.37
CA GLY A 183 37.82 -11.73 -3.96
C GLY A 183 36.54 -11.21 -3.31
N TYR A 184 36.03 -11.82 -2.24
CA TYR A 184 34.86 -11.32 -1.51
C TYR A 184 35.25 -10.13 -0.63
N VAL A 185 35.02 -8.91 -1.12
CA VAL A 185 35.51 -7.67 -0.50
C VAL A 185 34.40 -6.68 -0.11
N TYR A 186 33.16 -6.94 -0.52
CA TYR A 186 32.01 -6.11 -0.15
C TYR A 186 31.24 -6.70 1.03
N ILE A 187 30.91 -5.86 2.02
CA ILE A 187 29.99 -6.16 3.12
C ILE A 187 28.81 -5.20 2.97
N ASN A 188 27.68 -5.72 2.50
CA ASN A 188 26.50 -4.92 2.24
C ASN A 188 25.51 -5.10 3.39
N ILE A 189 25.31 -4.03 4.16
CA ILE A 189 24.20 -3.93 5.11
C ILE A 189 22.95 -3.62 4.28
N ASP A 190 22.00 -4.54 4.29
CA ASP A 190 20.71 -4.40 3.60
C ASP A 190 19.71 -3.59 4.45
N ASP A 191 18.41 -3.72 4.20
CA ASP A 191 17.34 -2.95 4.84
C ASP A 191 17.35 -3.02 6.38
N THR A 192 16.65 -2.08 7.03
CA THR A 192 16.41 -1.99 8.51
C THR A 192 17.59 -1.56 9.39
N TRP A 193 18.62 -0.94 8.82
CA TRP A 193 19.76 -0.41 9.60
C TRP A 193 19.50 1.01 10.11
N GLU A 194 18.56 1.72 9.48
CA GLU A 194 18.24 3.10 9.76
C GLU A 194 17.49 3.28 11.09
N ALA A 195 17.83 4.34 11.84
CA ALA A 195 16.98 4.84 12.91
C ALA A 195 16.11 6.01 12.41
N ASP A 196 15.61 6.82 13.34
CA ASP A 196 14.86 8.04 13.03
C ASP A 196 15.71 9.07 12.27
N ARG A 197 15.03 10.06 11.67
CA ARG A 197 15.68 11.22 11.08
C ARG A 197 15.85 12.35 12.08
N ASP A 198 16.96 13.07 12.00
CA ASP A 198 17.13 14.34 12.72
C ASP A 198 16.27 15.47 12.09
N ALA A 199 16.23 16.64 12.72
CA ALA A 199 15.43 17.77 12.24
C ALA A 199 15.81 18.26 10.81
N PRO A 200 17.10 18.25 10.41
CA PRO A 200 17.51 18.43 9.01
C PRO A 200 17.10 17.32 8.04
N GLY A 201 16.69 16.15 8.53
CA GLY A 201 16.29 15.01 7.72
C GLY A 201 17.39 13.98 7.45
N ASN A 202 18.54 14.06 8.13
CA ASN A 202 19.60 13.05 8.06
C ASN A 202 19.18 11.77 8.78
N ILE A 203 19.61 10.62 8.26
CA ILE A 203 19.42 9.31 8.92
C ILE A 203 20.35 9.25 10.13
N ARG A 204 19.84 8.82 11.29
CA ARG A 204 20.64 8.56 12.50
C ARG A 204 21.01 7.09 12.62
#